data_AF-A0A7K3X116-F1
#
_entry.id   AF-A0A7K3X116-F1
#
_cell.length_a   1.000
_cell.length_b   1.000
_cell.length_c   1.000
_cell.angle_alpha   90.00
_cell.angle_beta   90.00
_cell.angle_gamma   90.00
#
_symmetry.space_group_name_H-M   'P 1'
#
loop_
_entity.id
_entity.type
_entity.pdbx_description
1 polymer ?
#
loop_
_entity_poly.entity_id
_entity_poly.type
_entity_poly.pdbx_seq_one_letter_code
_entity_poly.pdbx_strand_id
1 'polypeptide(L)'
;MNGGYLGLFPGTVHDNDDPEKKCRIKVDVPELLDGPTGWCLPALPYAGDGCGFALVPPVGAAVLVQWPRGDLSAQPVWSGANWSAGQAVPGAGPDTVVLLTPGGHRLELSDADGALTVTSSAGPVITLDDDGVRVDNGSGATIVMRNGQVDINDGALVVK
;
A
#
# COMPACT_ATOMS: atom_id res chain seq x y z
N MET A 1 -5.00 37.26 18.62
CA MET A 1 -4.54 35.89 18.92
C MET A 1 -4.68 35.11 17.62
N ASN A 2 -3.58 34.96 16.89
CA ASN A 2 -3.51 34.09 15.71
C ASN A 2 -3.56 32.66 16.22
N GLY A 3 -4.73 32.03 16.15
CA GLY A 3 -4.85 30.61 16.43
C GLY A 3 -4.04 29.87 15.36
N GLY A 4 -2.93 29.25 15.75
CA GLY A 4 -2.19 28.39 14.84
C GLY A 4 -3.10 27.32 14.26
N TYR A 5 -2.88 26.94 13.00
CA TYR A 5 -3.63 25.87 12.33
C TYR A 5 -3.15 24.53 12.91
N LEU A 6 -3.67 24.17 14.08
CA LEU A 6 -3.30 22.97 14.81
C LEU A 6 -4.22 21.82 14.40
N GLY A 7 -3.62 20.71 13.99
CA GLY A 7 -4.33 19.49 13.65
C GLY A 7 -3.89 18.88 12.32
N LEU A 8 -4.62 17.83 11.95
CA LEU A 8 -4.52 17.16 10.66
C LEU A 8 -5.62 17.71 9.75
N PHE A 9 -5.24 18.18 8.57
CA PHE A 9 -6.14 18.71 7.56
C PHE A 9 -6.30 17.69 6.44
N PRO A 10 -7.53 17.33 6.05
CA PRO A 10 -7.76 16.48 4.90
C PRO A 10 -7.36 17.21 3.62
N GLY A 11 -6.72 16.49 2.72
CA GLY A 11 -6.34 17.01 1.41
C GLY A 11 -6.29 15.91 0.36
N THR A 12 -6.12 16.34 -0.89
CA THR A 12 -6.04 15.42 -2.04
C THR A 12 -4.66 15.52 -2.67
N VAL A 13 -4.03 14.39 -2.97
CA VAL A 13 -2.70 14.37 -3.60
C VAL A 13 -2.75 15.06 -4.96
N HIS A 14 -1.97 16.12 -5.10
CA HIS A 14 -1.83 16.91 -6.32
C HIS A 14 -0.71 16.37 -7.22
N ASP A 15 0.44 16.07 -6.62
CA ASP A 15 1.67 15.68 -7.31
C ASP A 15 2.48 14.73 -6.41
N ASN A 16 3.00 13.67 -7.00
CA ASN A 16 3.80 12.67 -6.31
C ASN A 16 5.12 12.33 -7.06
N ASP A 17 5.48 13.07 -8.11
CA ASP A 17 6.77 12.91 -8.78
C ASP A 17 7.86 13.67 -8.02
N ASP A 18 8.19 13.18 -6.83
CA ASP A 18 9.20 13.78 -5.97
C ASP A 18 10.58 13.75 -6.65
N PRO A 19 11.19 14.93 -6.94
CA PRO A 19 12.50 14.99 -7.58
C PRO A 19 13.63 14.48 -6.68
N GLU A 20 13.44 14.46 -5.35
CA GLU A 20 14.45 13.98 -4.40
C GLU A 20 14.23 12.52 -3.98
N LYS A 21 13.16 11.86 -4.48
CA LYS A 21 12.86 10.44 -4.20
C LYS A 21 12.79 10.12 -2.69
N LYS A 22 12.20 11.04 -1.91
CA LYS A 22 12.00 10.96 -0.45
C LYS A 22 10.55 10.63 -0.08
N CYS A 23 9.75 10.08 -1.00
CA CYS A 23 8.32 9.82 -0.80
C CYS A 23 7.52 11.09 -0.42
N ARG A 24 7.92 12.26 -0.94
CA ARG A 24 7.17 13.50 -0.74
C ARG A 24 6.01 13.59 -1.73
N ILE A 25 4.98 14.32 -1.33
CA ILE A 25 3.83 14.66 -2.17
C ILE A 25 3.51 16.14 -2.03
N LYS A 26 2.85 16.73 -3.03
CA LYS A 26 2.10 17.97 -2.86
C LYS A 26 0.63 17.63 -2.72
N VAL A 27 -0.08 18.43 -1.93
CA VAL A 27 -1.46 18.17 -1.58
C VAL A 27 -2.27 19.44 -1.78
N ASP A 28 -3.45 19.31 -2.37
CA ASP A 28 -4.45 20.37 -2.37
C ASP A 28 -5.20 20.35 -1.03
N VAL A 29 -5.14 21.47 -0.30
CA VAL A 29 -5.80 21.65 1.01
C VAL A 29 -6.65 22.93 0.97
N PRO A 30 -7.83 22.91 0.32
CA PRO A 30 -8.60 24.12 0.00
C PRO A 30 -9.12 24.89 1.23
N GLU A 31 -9.19 24.25 2.39
CA GLU A 31 -9.55 24.92 3.65
C GLU A 31 -8.49 25.94 4.08
N LEU A 32 -7.23 25.75 3.68
CA LEU A 32 -6.09 26.53 4.16
C LEU A 32 -5.37 27.33 3.07
N LEU A 33 -5.36 26.84 1.83
CA LEU A 33 -4.53 27.37 0.75
C LEU A 33 -5.32 27.52 -0.56
N ASP A 34 -5.00 28.56 -1.33
CA ASP A 34 -5.54 28.79 -2.68
C ASP A 34 -4.88 27.91 -3.77
N GLY A 35 -3.86 27.13 -3.41
CA GLY A 35 -3.12 26.24 -4.29
C GLY A 35 -2.46 25.08 -3.53
N PRO A 36 -1.73 24.19 -4.22
CA PRO A 36 -1.13 23.03 -3.58
C PRO A 36 -0.06 23.44 -2.56
N THR A 37 0.17 22.57 -1.59
CA THR A 37 1.29 22.70 -0.66
C THR A 37 2.65 22.71 -1.38
N GLY A 38 3.70 23.13 -0.66
CA GLY A 38 5.05 22.65 -0.96
C GLY A 38 5.18 21.12 -0.79
N TRP A 39 6.35 20.56 -1.07
CA TRP A 39 6.61 19.13 -0.88
C TRP A 39 6.49 18.72 0.60
N CYS A 40 5.45 17.97 0.93
CA CYS A 40 5.18 17.42 2.24
C CYS A 40 6.19 16.30 2.56
N LEU A 41 6.81 16.35 3.73
CA LEU A 41 7.60 15.23 4.24
C LEU A 41 6.69 14.06 4.63
N PRO A 42 7.09 12.80 4.38
CA PRO A 42 6.33 11.64 4.84
C PRO A 42 6.48 11.40 6.34
N ALA A 43 5.37 11.09 7.02
CA ALA A 43 5.35 10.44 8.33
C ALA A 43 5.04 8.94 8.18
N LEU A 44 5.91 8.21 7.48
CA LEU A 44 5.76 6.77 7.23
C LEU A 44 6.11 5.93 8.47
N PRO A 45 5.53 4.72 8.63
CA PRO A 45 5.71 3.90 9.84
C PRO A 45 7.13 3.34 10.00
N TYR A 46 7.91 3.25 8.92
CA TYR A 46 9.28 2.77 8.94
C TYR A 46 10.08 3.42 7.82
N ALA A 47 11.18 4.09 8.17
CA ALA A 47 12.10 4.70 7.22
C ALA A 47 13.52 4.74 7.80
N GLY A 48 14.52 4.53 6.96
CA GLY A 48 15.95 4.61 7.28
C GLY A 48 16.78 4.70 6.01
N ASP A 49 18.10 4.81 6.16
CA ASP A 49 19.00 4.84 5.01
C ASP A 49 18.99 3.48 4.29
N GLY A 50 18.50 3.47 3.05
CA GLY A 50 18.37 2.25 2.23
C GLY A 50 17.29 1.25 2.66
N CYS A 51 16.42 1.59 3.63
CA CYS A 51 15.36 0.70 4.11
C CYS A 51 14.09 1.47 4.49
N GLY A 52 12.93 0.80 4.49
CA GLY A 52 11.68 1.42 4.91
C GLY A 52 10.43 0.83 4.26
N PHE A 53 9.30 1.42 4.63
CA PHE A 53 8.00 1.15 4.04
C PHE A 53 7.60 2.34 3.15
N ALA A 54 8.12 2.34 1.93
CA ALA A 54 7.93 3.42 0.95
C ALA A 54 6.58 3.28 0.23
N LEU A 55 5.52 3.83 0.84
CA LEU A 55 4.16 3.82 0.29
C LEU A 55 3.76 5.23 -0.13
N VAL A 56 3.92 5.58 -1.41
CA VAL A 56 3.54 6.89 -1.94
C VAL A 56 2.10 6.82 -2.48
N PRO A 57 1.16 7.61 -1.94
CA PRO A 57 -0.20 7.63 -2.46
C PRO A 57 -0.25 8.14 -3.92
N PRO A 58 -1.17 7.62 -4.77
CA PRO A 58 -1.35 8.12 -6.12
C PRO A 58 -1.98 9.53 -6.13
N VAL A 59 -1.78 10.28 -7.20
CA VAL A 59 -2.50 11.55 -7.46
C VAL A 59 -4.01 11.30 -7.37
N GLY A 60 -4.73 12.18 -6.69
CA GLY A 60 -6.16 12.05 -6.39
C GLY A 60 -6.49 11.28 -5.11
N ALA A 61 -5.52 10.66 -4.43
CA ALA A 61 -5.78 10.01 -3.14
C ALA A 61 -6.03 11.02 -2.03
N ALA A 62 -6.91 10.67 -1.09
CA ALA A 62 -7.12 11.47 0.11
C ALA A 62 -6.05 11.17 1.17
N VAL A 63 -5.47 12.22 1.74
CA VAL A 63 -4.40 12.15 2.76
C VAL A 63 -4.66 13.16 3.87
N LEU A 64 -3.94 13.02 4.99
CA LEU A 64 -3.92 14.04 6.04
C LEU A 64 -2.59 14.79 6.01
N VAL A 65 -2.66 16.11 6.15
CA VAL A 65 -1.51 17.00 6.13
C VAL A 65 -1.50 17.86 7.39
N GLN A 66 -0.31 18.12 7.92
CA GLN A 66 -0.13 19.04 9.03
C GLN A 66 1.08 19.94 8.80
N TRP A 67 1.06 21.09 9.45
CA TRP A 67 2.19 21.99 9.52
C TRP A 67 2.80 21.94 10.93
N PRO A 68 4.12 21.70 11.05
CA PRO A 68 4.78 21.72 12.35
C PRO A 68 4.45 23.01 13.11
N ARG A 69 3.93 22.87 14.34
CA ARG A 69 3.53 24.00 15.21
C ARG A 69 2.43 24.91 14.62
N GLY A 70 1.70 24.43 13.60
CA GLY A 70 0.64 25.19 12.91
C GLY A 70 1.16 26.36 12.07
N ASP A 71 2.44 26.34 11.70
CA ASP A 71 3.09 27.36 10.88
C ASP A 71 3.00 27.01 9.38
N LEU A 72 2.09 27.66 8.64
CA LEU A 72 1.91 27.43 7.21
C LEU A 72 3.13 27.79 6.36
N SER A 73 4.09 28.55 6.89
CA SER A 73 5.35 28.85 6.20
C SER A 73 6.39 27.73 6.33
N ALA A 74 6.20 26.81 7.27
CA ALA A 74 7.08 25.67 7.47
C ALA A 74 6.82 24.57 6.42
N GLN A 75 7.77 23.64 6.30
CA GLN A 75 7.59 22.46 5.47
C GLN A 75 6.46 21.58 6.02
N PRO A 76 5.41 21.28 5.23
CA PRO A 76 4.32 20.43 5.67
C PRO A 76 4.76 18.97 5.82
N VAL A 77 3.97 18.20 6.54
CA VAL A 77 4.13 16.76 6.73
C VAL A 77 2.82 16.08 6.33
N TRP A 78 2.89 15.04 5.51
CA TRP A 78 1.74 14.20 5.20
C TRP A 78 1.79 12.92 6.04
N SER A 79 0.64 12.45 6.50
CA SER A 79 0.49 11.27 7.34
C SER A 79 -0.77 10.51 6.96
N GLY A 80 -0.60 9.21 6.72
CA GLY A 80 -1.71 8.33 6.36
C GLY A 80 -2.42 8.70 5.05
N ALA A 81 -3.34 7.83 4.66
CA ALA A 81 -4.27 8.03 3.56
C ALA A 81 -5.64 7.52 4.00
N ASN A 82 -6.69 8.03 3.36
CA ASN A 82 -8.05 7.54 3.59
C ASN A 82 -8.69 7.19 2.25
N TRP A 83 -9.66 6.29 2.28
CA TRP A 83 -10.46 5.96 1.12
C TRP A 83 -11.70 6.84 1.08
N SER A 84 -12.03 7.32 -0.12
CA SER A 84 -13.37 7.85 -0.35
C SER A 84 -14.37 6.69 -0.39
N ALA A 85 -15.64 6.98 -0.15
CA ALA A 85 -16.69 5.95 -0.11
C ALA A 85 -16.65 5.05 -1.36
N GLY A 86 -16.57 3.73 -1.15
CA GLY A 86 -16.52 2.74 -2.23
C GLY A 86 -15.14 2.50 -2.85
N GLN A 87 -14.06 3.14 -2.37
CA GLN A 87 -12.71 2.95 -2.91
C GLN A 87 -11.78 2.13 -2.02
N ALA A 88 -12.29 1.58 -0.91
CA ALA A 88 -11.52 0.70 -0.03
C ALA A 88 -11.04 -0.55 -0.79
N VAL A 89 -9.95 -1.14 -0.30
CA VAL A 89 -9.33 -2.31 -0.92
C VAL A 89 -10.30 -3.51 -0.88
N PRO A 90 -10.68 -4.09 -2.04
CA PRO A 90 -11.58 -5.23 -2.07
C PRO A 90 -11.02 -6.43 -1.29
N GLY A 91 -11.88 -7.08 -0.50
CA GLY A 91 -11.54 -8.24 0.34
C GLY A 91 -10.82 -7.89 1.64
N ALA A 92 -10.37 -6.64 1.84
CA ALA A 92 -9.80 -6.23 3.12
C ALA A 92 -10.90 -6.12 4.19
N GLY A 93 -10.57 -6.50 5.43
CA GLY A 93 -11.49 -6.50 6.56
C GLY A 93 -10.79 -6.84 7.87
N PRO A 94 -11.54 -7.02 8.97
CA PRO A 94 -10.98 -7.35 10.27
C PRO A 94 -10.11 -8.61 10.27
N ASP A 95 -10.48 -9.61 9.46
CA ASP A 95 -9.81 -10.92 9.38
C ASP A 95 -8.93 -11.05 8.12
N THR A 96 -8.84 -10.00 7.29
CA THR A 96 -8.07 -10.04 6.04
C THR A 96 -7.30 -8.74 5.84
N VAL A 97 -5.98 -8.82 5.90
CA VAL A 97 -5.06 -7.70 5.66
C VAL A 97 -4.58 -7.74 4.22
N VAL A 98 -4.67 -6.61 3.53
CA VAL A 98 -4.32 -6.51 2.11
C VAL A 98 -3.41 -5.31 1.85
N LEU A 99 -2.30 -5.56 1.14
CA LEU A 99 -1.56 -4.53 0.41
C LEU A 99 -1.85 -4.70 -1.08
N LEU A 100 -2.51 -3.71 -1.68
CA LEU A 100 -2.88 -3.71 -3.10
C LEU A 100 -2.27 -2.48 -3.78
N THR A 101 -1.52 -2.71 -4.87
CA THR A 101 -1.01 -1.63 -5.72
C THR A 101 -2.07 -1.18 -6.74
N PRO A 102 -2.00 0.05 -7.28
CA PRO A 102 -2.90 0.49 -8.35
C PRO A 102 -2.87 -0.39 -9.60
N GLY A 103 -1.73 -1.05 -9.86
CA GLY A 103 -1.56 -1.99 -10.96
C GLY A 103 -2.09 -3.39 -10.70
N GLY A 104 -2.66 -3.67 -9.52
CA GLY A 104 -3.29 -4.95 -9.19
C GLY A 104 -2.37 -6.00 -8.55
N HIS A 105 -1.11 -5.70 -8.26
CA HIS A 105 -0.27 -6.59 -7.44
C HIS A 105 -0.79 -6.60 -6.00
N ARG A 106 -0.91 -7.79 -5.42
CA ARG A 106 -1.58 -8.01 -4.14
C ARG A 106 -0.75 -8.90 -3.23
N LEU A 107 -0.63 -8.48 -1.98
CA LEU A 107 -0.23 -9.32 -0.85
C LEU A 107 -1.42 -9.37 0.10
N GLU A 108 -1.81 -10.58 0.48
CA GLU A 108 -2.99 -10.84 1.31
C GLU A 108 -2.66 -11.85 2.41
N LEU A 109 -3.06 -11.52 3.64
CA LEU A 109 -3.06 -12.41 4.80
C LEU A 109 -4.51 -12.52 5.26
N SER A 110 -5.11 -13.70 5.17
CA SER A 110 -6.51 -13.92 5.53
C SER A 110 -6.65 -15.02 6.57
N ASP A 111 -7.16 -14.64 7.74
CA ASP A 111 -7.60 -15.59 8.77
C ASP A 111 -8.92 -16.25 8.37
N ALA A 112 -9.74 -15.57 7.56
CA ALA A 112 -10.99 -16.11 7.02
C ALA A 112 -10.75 -17.28 6.07
N ASP A 113 -9.73 -17.17 5.21
CA ASP A 113 -9.33 -18.23 4.28
C ASP A 113 -8.21 -19.13 4.82
N GLY A 114 -7.60 -18.79 5.96
CA GLY A 114 -6.45 -19.50 6.52
C GLY A 114 -5.22 -19.48 5.61
N ALA A 115 -5.01 -18.39 4.87
CA ALA A 115 -4.05 -18.34 3.77
C ALA A 115 -3.23 -17.05 3.69
N LEU A 116 -2.00 -17.19 3.19
CA LEU A 116 -1.14 -16.09 2.75
C LEU A 116 -0.99 -16.17 1.23
N THR A 117 -1.34 -15.09 0.54
CA THR A 117 -1.35 -15.06 -0.93
C THR A 117 -0.56 -13.89 -1.49
N VAL A 118 0.30 -14.16 -2.47
CA VAL A 118 1.01 -13.16 -3.27
C VAL A 118 0.55 -13.30 -4.71
N THR A 119 -0.11 -12.27 -5.24
CA THR A 119 -0.64 -12.27 -6.61
C THR A 119 0.03 -11.18 -7.44
N SER A 120 0.55 -11.57 -8.61
CA SER A 120 0.89 -10.64 -9.68
C SER A 120 -0.33 -10.33 -10.52
N SER A 121 -0.52 -9.07 -10.91
CA SER A 121 -1.63 -8.67 -11.78
C SER A 121 -1.62 -9.35 -13.15
N ALA A 122 -0.50 -9.94 -13.57
CA ALA A 122 -0.37 -10.71 -14.80
C ALA A 122 -0.83 -12.18 -14.68
N GLY A 123 -1.24 -12.64 -13.49
CA GLY A 123 -1.72 -14.00 -13.26
C GLY A 123 -0.93 -14.85 -12.27
N PRO A 124 0.42 -14.81 -12.20
CA PRO A 124 1.17 -15.64 -11.27
C PRO A 124 0.73 -15.45 -9.82
N VAL A 125 0.62 -16.55 -9.08
CA VAL A 125 0.19 -16.56 -7.68
C VAL A 125 1.01 -17.56 -6.87
N ILE A 126 1.31 -17.17 -5.63
CA ILE A 126 1.86 -18.05 -4.60
C ILE A 126 0.88 -18.06 -3.44
N THR A 127 0.48 -19.25 -2.99
CA THR A 127 -0.44 -19.45 -1.87
C THR A 127 0.21 -20.37 -0.85
N LEU A 128 0.14 -19.98 0.42
CA LEU A 128 0.48 -20.80 1.58
C LEU A 128 -0.78 -20.92 2.43
N ASP A 129 -1.22 -22.14 2.70
CA ASP A 129 -2.44 -22.45 3.45
C ASP A 129 -2.27 -23.74 4.27
N ASP A 130 -3.35 -24.19 4.91
CA ASP A 130 -3.37 -25.43 5.70
C ASP A 130 -3.11 -26.69 4.86
N ASP A 131 -3.35 -26.65 3.54
CA ASP A 131 -3.09 -27.76 2.62
C ASP A 131 -1.63 -27.81 2.16
N GLY A 132 -0.91 -26.68 2.19
CA GLY A 132 0.52 -26.61 1.95
C GLY A 132 0.97 -25.34 1.22
N VAL A 133 1.81 -25.50 0.20
CA VAL A 133 2.34 -24.38 -0.60
C VAL A 133 2.10 -24.65 -2.07
N ARG A 134 1.50 -23.68 -2.77
CA ARG A 134 1.29 -23.70 -4.22
C ARG A 134 1.97 -22.51 -4.88
N VAL A 135 2.70 -22.78 -5.96
CA VAL A 135 3.18 -21.79 -6.92
C VAL A 135 2.51 -22.06 -8.26
N ASP A 136 1.83 -21.06 -8.80
CA ASP A 136 1.17 -21.11 -10.10
C ASP A 136 1.69 -19.95 -10.96
N ASN A 137 2.18 -20.24 -12.15
CA ASN A 137 2.70 -19.20 -13.05
C ASN A 137 1.61 -18.48 -13.85
N GLY A 138 0.33 -18.83 -13.67
CA GLY A 138 -0.80 -18.28 -14.42
C GLY A 138 -0.85 -18.71 -15.89
N SER A 139 0.02 -19.64 -16.31
CA SER A 139 0.19 -20.12 -17.70
C SER A 139 0.23 -21.65 -17.77
N GLY A 140 -0.33 -22.33 -16.76
CA GLY A 140 -0.48 -23.78 -16.72
C GLY A 140 0.69 -24.56 -16.13
N ALA A 141 1.76 -23.89 -15.67
CA ALA A 141 2.82 -24.56 -14.91
C ALA A 141 2.63 -24.34 -13.40
N THR A 142 2.72 -25.42 -12.63
CA THR A 142 2.43 -25.44 -11.19
C THR A 142 3.49 -26.21 -10.42
N ILE A 143 3.74 -25.78 -9.18
CA ILE A 143 4.49 -26.54 -8.18
C ILE A 143 3.63 -26.58 -6.91
N VAL A 144 3.33 -27.78 -6.42
CA VAL A 144 2.53 -27.99 -5.20
C VAL A 144 3.33 -28.83 -4.22
N MET A 145 3.53 -28.29 -3.01
CA MET A 145 4.20 -28.97 -1.90
C MET A 145 3.17 -29.24 -0.81
N ARG A 146 2.82 -30.52 -0.61
CA ARG A 146 1.84 -30.93 0.42
C ARG A 146 2.06 -32.37 0.84
N ASN A 147 1.78 -32.71 2.09
CA ASN A 147 1.83 -34.09 2.60
C ASN A 147 3.15 -34.83 2.31
N GLY A 148 4.29 -34.14 2.37
CA GLY A 148 5.61 -34.70 2.06
C GLY A 148 5.91 -34.91 0.58
N GLN A 149 4.99 -34.54 -0.31
CA GLN A 149 5.14 -34.66 -1.77
C GLN A 149 5.43 -33.30 -2.41
N VAL A 150 6.26 -33.31 -3.45
CA VAL A 150 6.35 -32.22 -4.45
C VAL A 150 5.75 -32.70 -5.76
N ASP A 151 4.72 -32.00 -6.23
CA ASP A 151 4.05 -32.26 -7.50
C ASP A 151 4.33 -31.09 -8.46
N ILE A 152 4.80 -31.40 -9.67
CA ILE A 152 5.03 -30.43 -10.73
C ILE A 152 4.09 -30.73 -11.90
N ASN A 153 3.32 -29.72 -12.29
CA ASN A 153 2.37 -29.76 -13.41
C ASN A 153 1.38 -30.94 -13.29
N ASP A 154 0.73 -31.05 -12.13
CA ASP A 154 -0.40 -31.96 -11.86
C ASP A 154 -0.12 -33.43 -12.23
N GLY A 155 1.02 -33.95 -11.75
CA GLY A 155 1.43 -35.34 -11.89
C GLY A 155 2.48 -35.59 -12.97
N ALA A 156 2.92 -34.57 -13.71
CA ALA A 156 3.97 -34.73 -14.71
C ALA A 156 5.30 -35.14 -14.10
N LEU A 157 5.62 -34.61 -12.91
CA LEU A 157 6.71 -35.09 -12.06
C LEU A 157 6.28 -35.06 -10.60
N VAL A 158 6.43 -36.20 -9.91
CA VAL A 158 6.10 -36.35 -8.49
C VAL A 158 7.32 -36.86 -7.73
N VAL A 159 7.73 -36.12 -6.70
CA VAL A 159 8.77 -36.51 -5.74
C VAL A 159 8.12 -36.80 -4.39
N LYS A 160 8.51 -37.90 -3.74
CA LYS A 160 7.98 -38.39 -2.46
C LYS A 160 9.09 -38.51 -1.42
#